data_AF-A0A800CKT6-F1
#
_entry.id   AF-A0A800CKT6-F1
#
_cell.length_a   1.000
_cell.length_b   1.000
_cell.length_c   1.000
_cell.angle_alpha   90.00
_cell.angle_beta   90.00
_cell.angle_gamma   90.00
#
_symmetry.space_group_name_H-M   'P 1'
#
loop_
_entity.id
_entity.type
_entity.pdbx_description
1 polymer ?
#
loop_
_entity_poly.entity_id
_entity_poly.type
_entity_poly.pdbx_seq_one_letter_code
_entity_poly.pdbx_strand_id
1 'polypeptide(L)'
;MELSYEVKPKIVPQGGETEISIRGVFPENRFDPEKSYTIRFFSKVDRSEIEFQLKPDDEGILTFSPEFKTAGEYQFDLFPPDSSRAIFSGHLFALKKELCGFKPFKGDLHIHTLYSDGRQSPIYMAVTGKRLGLDFIAITDHDKFEPSLEAIKEAERIGLDMLLIPGEEVSARELCGHYLSINASGWVTRCRDELESYDR
;
A
#
# COMPACT_ATOMS: atom_id res chain seq x y z
N MET A 1 -7.67 12.49 0.15
CA MET A 1 -8.26 11.71 1.25
C MET A 1 -8.98 12.69 2.14
N GLU A 2 -10.31 12.60 2.22
CA GLU A 2 -11.07 13.33 3.23
C GLU A 2 -10.72 12.75 4.60
N LEU A 3 -10.11 13.59 5.44
CA LEU A 3 -9.68 13.27 6.81
C LEU A 3 -10.82 13.53 7.81
N SER A 4 -12.09 13.44 7.38
CA SER A 4 -13.24 13.84 8.20
C SER A 4 -13.46 12.92 9.41
N TYR A 5 -13.05 11.65 9.30
CA TYR A 5 -13.17 10.65 10.36
C TYR A 5 -11.87 9.89 10.55
N GLU A 6 -11.55 9.59 11.81
CA GLU A 6 -10.44 8.74 12.21
C GLU A 6 -10.98 7.37 12.63
N VAL A 7 -10.39 6.30 12.10
CA VAL A 7 -10.72 4.90 12.44
C VAL A 7 -9.49 4.21 12.98
N LYS A 8 -9.62 3.58 14.15
CA LYS A 8 -8.53 2.86 14.81
C LYS A 8 -9.01 1.52 15.39
N PRO A 9 -8.23 0.44 15.23
CA PRO A 9 -7.07 0.31 14.35
C PRO A 9 -7.48 0.13 12.87
N LYS A 10 -6.56 0.41 11.92
CA LYS A 10 -6.77 0.10 10.49
C LYS A 10 -6.42 -1.34 10.10
N ILE A 11 -5.60 -1.99 10.92
CA ILE A 11 -5.16 -3.37 10.78
C ILE A 11 -5.72 -4.14 11.97
N VAL A 12 -6.38 -5.26 11.71
CA VAL A 12 -7.04 -6.10 12.71
C VAL A 12 -6.59 -7.55 12.56
N PRO A 13 -6.49 -8.34 13.64
CA PRO A 13 -6.24 -9.77 13.53
C PRO A 13 -7.46 -10.52 12.99
N GLN A 14 -7.21 -11.49 12.11
CA GLN A 14 -8.21 -12.47 11.70
C GLN A 14 -8.52 -13.45 12.85
N GLY A 15 -9.80 -13.83 13.00
CA GLY A 15 -10.25 -14.91 13.88
C GLY A 15 -10.41 -14.53 15.35
N GLY A 16 -10.50 -13.23 15.65
CA GLY A 16 -10.82 -12.73 16.98
C GLY A 16 -11.61 -11.43 16.91
N GLU A 17 -12.36 -11.14 17.96
CA GLU A 17 -13.00 -9.84 18.14
C GLU A 17 -11.91 -8.77 18.33
N THR A 18 -12.06 -7.64 17.63
CA THR A 18 -11.16 -6.50 17.76
C THR A 18 -11.97 -5.25 17.98
N GLU A 19 -11.71 -4.53 19.07
CA GLU A 19 -12.35 -3.25 19.32
C GLU A 19 -11.88 -2.22 18.28
N ILE A 20 -12.85 -1.60 17.62
CA ILE A 20 -12.66 -0.53 16.65
C ILE A 20 -13.35 0.72 17.19
N SER A 21 -12.65 1.85 17.06
CA SER A 21 -13.16 3.18 17.37
C SER A 21 -13.23 4.04 16.12
N ILE A 22 -14.30 4.81 15.99
CA ILE A 22 -14.49 5.81 14.94
C ILE A 22 -14.85 7.14 15.61
N ARG A 23 -14.16 8.21 15.22
CA ARG A 23 -14.46 9.57 15.69
C ARG A 23 -14.37 10.59 14.58
N GLY A 24 -15.19 11.63 14.65
CA GLY A 24 -15.04 12.83 13.82
C GLY A 24 -13.74 13.56 14.14
N VAL A 25 -12.96 13.92 13.13
CA VAL A 25 -11.70 14.66 13.30
C VAL A 25 -11.97 16.15 13.56
N PHE A 26 -12.94 16.71 12.84
CA PHE A 26 -13.36 18.09 12.99
C PHE A 26 -14.63 18.21 13.84
N PRO A 27 -14.86 19.34 14.53
CA PRO A 27 -16.05 19.56 15.35
C PRO A 27 -17.38 19.27 14.65
N GLU A 28 -17.49 19.63 13.37
CA GLU A 28 -18.67 19.40 12.52
C GLU A 28 -18.92 17.94 12.17
N ASN A 29 -17.93 17.06 12.37
CA ASN A 29 -18.03 15.62 12.14
C ASN A 29 -18.26 14.83 13.44
N ARG A 30 -18.38 15.49 14.59
CA ARG A 30 -18.65 14.79 15.85
C ARG A 30 -20.00 14.08 15.80
N PHE A 31 -20.02 12.85 16.31
CA PHE A 31 -21.25 12.10 16.43
C PHE A 31 -22.05 12.60 17.64
N ASP A 32 -23.38 12.61 17.48
CA ASP A 32 -24.33 13.04 18.50
C ASP A 32 -24.65 11.85 19.42
N PRO A 33 -24.32 11.91 20.73
CA PRO A 33 -24.52 10.79 21.66
C PRO A 33 -25.98 10.32 21.79
N GLU A 34 -26.94 11.20 21.47
CA GLU A 34 -28.37 10.87 21.53
C GLU A 34 -28.86 10.10 20.30
N LYS A 35 -28.04 10.01 19.25
CA LYS A 35 -28.38 9.42 17.96
C LYS A 35 -27.78 8.03 17.77
N SER A 36 -28.47 7.19 17.00
CA SER A 36 -28.02 5.84 16.64
C SER A 36 -27.50 5.79 15.20
N TYR A 37 -26.31 5.25 15.02
CA TYR A 37 -25.63 5.15 13.74
C TYR A 37 -25.54 3.68 13.32
N THR A 38 -25.56 3.43 12.01
CA THR A 38 -25.39 2.07 11.48
C THR A 38 -24.07 1.99 10.74
N ILE A 39 -23.27 0.96 11.01
CA ILE A 39 -22.09 0.65 10.23
C ILE A 39 -22.24 -0.72 9.56
N ARG A 40 -21.88 -0.80 8.28
CA ARG A 40 -21.90 -2.04 7.49
C ARG A 40 -20.51 -2.33 6.97
N PHE A 41 -20.00 -3.52 7.25
CA PHE A 41 -18.78 -4.07 6.68
C PHE A 41 -19.11 -5.00 5.52
N PHE A 42 -18.28 -4.97 4.50
CA PHE A 42 -18.28 -5.85 3.34
C PHE A 42 -16.88 -6.42 3.12
N SER A 43 -16.74 -7.74 3.21
CA SER A 43 -15.48 -8.41 2.89
C SER A 43 -15.24 -8.42 1.38
N LYS A 44 -14.09 -7.89 0.94
CA LYS A 44 -13.66 -7.99 -0.47
C LYS A 44 -13.18 -9.40 -0.85
N VAL A 45 -13.05 -10.29 0.14
CA VAL A 45 -12.50 -11.64 -0.04
C VAL A 45 -13.62 -12.66 -0.22
N ASP A 46 -14.53 -12.76 0.75
CA ASP A 46 -15.61 -13.76 0.76
C ASP A 46 -17.00 -13.16 0.53
N ARG A 47 -17.10 -11.83 0.36
CA ARG A 47 -18.35 -11.09 0.14
C ARG A 47 -19.36 -11.18 1.29
N SER A 48 -18.91 -11.56 2.49
CA SER A 48 -19.74 -11.51 3.69
C SER A 48 -19.99 -10.08 4.14
N GLU A 49 -21.14 -9.87 4.80
CA GLU A 49 -21.54 -8.60 5.38
C GLU A 49 -21.77 -8.71 6.88
N ILE A 50 -21.40 -7.65 7.60
CA ILE A 50 -21.61 -7.53 9.05
C ILE A 50 -22.16 -6.14 9.33
N GLU A 51 -23.25 -6.05 10.08
CA GLU A 51 -23.89 -4.78 10.44
C GLU A 51 -23.90 -4.59 11.95
N PHE A 52 -23.66 -3.36 12.40
CA PHE A 52 -23.83 -2.94 13.78
C PHE A 52 -24.66 -1.66 13.87
N GLN A 53 -25.51 -1.58 14.89
CA GLN A 53 -26.13 -0.34 15.35
C GLN A 53 -25.38 0.16 16.58
N LEU A 54 -24.93 1.40 16.54
CA LEU A 54 -23.99 1.99 17.47
C LEU A 54 -24.53 3.30 18.03
N LYS A 55 -24.28 3.54 19.31
CA LYS A 55 -24.43 4.86 19.93
C LYS A 55 -23.05 5.40 20.32
N PRO A 56 -22.75 6.67 20.06
CA PRO A 56 -21.52 7.29 20.53
C PRO A 56 -21.52 7.39 22.06
N ASP A 57 -20.32 7.46 22.65
CA ASP A 57 -20.14 7.91 24.03
C ASP A 57 -20.28 9.43 24.16
N ASP A 58 -20.12 9.95 25.39
CA ASP A 58 -20.21 11.40 25.69
C ASP A 58 -19.15 12.24 24.95
N GLU A 59 -18.08 11.62 24.46
CA GLU A 59 -17.04 12.27 23.64
C GLU A 59 -17.35 12.22 22.13
N GLY A 60 -18.43 11.54 21.74
CA GLY A 60 -18.84 11.37 20.35
C GLY A 60 -18.01 10.31 19.62
N ILE A 61 -17.56 9.26 20.32
CA ILE A 61 -16.79 8.14 19.76
C ILE A 61 -17.69 6.92 19.61
N LEU A 62 -17.71 6.32 18.41
CA LEU A 62 -18.37 5.04 18.14
C LEU A 62 -17.39 3.90 18.40
N THR A 63 -17.74 2.95 19.26
CA THR A 63 -16.90 1.79 19.60
C THR A 63 -17.66 0.47 19.44
N PHE A 64 -17.04 -0.53 18.83
CA PHE A 64 -17.65 -1.85 18.59
C PHE A 64 -16.58 -2.92 18.29
N SER A 65 -16.93 -4.20 18.45
CA SER A 65 -15.97 -5.31 18.36
C SER A 65 -16.42 -6.39 17.36
N PRO A 66 -16.22 -6.19 16.05
CA PRO A 66 -16.48 -7.23 15.06
C PRO A 66 -15.44 -8.34 15.11
N GLU A 67 -15.86 -9.53 14.68
CA GLU A 67 -14.97 -10.64 14.37
C GLU A 67 -14.71 -10.71 12.86
N PHE A 68 -13.45 -10.72 12.45
CA PHE A 68 -13.05 -10.84 11.04
C PHE A 68 -12.65 -12.27 10.69
N LYS A 69 -13.52 -12.98 9.98
CA LYS A 69 -13.36 -14.41 9.68
C LYS A 69 -12.30 -14.71 8.63
N THR A 70 -12.07 -13.81 7.67
CA THR A 70 -11.12 -13.99 6.58
C THR A 70 -10.04 -12.92 6.60
N ALA A 71 -8.81 -13.26 6.22
CA ALA A 71 -7.76 -12.27 6.03
C ALA A 71 -7.96 -11.56 4.68
N GLY A 72 -7.84 -10.24 4.69
CA GLY A 72 -7.90 -9.38 3.52
C GLY A 72 -8.60 -8.06 3.81
N GLU A 73 -9.05 -7.42 2.75
CA GLU A 73 -9.67 -6.10 2.82
C GLU A 73 -11.15 -6.19 3.19
N TYR A 74 -11.55 -5.36 4.15
CA TYR A 74 -12.93 -5.09 4.49
C TYR A 74 -13.24 -3.62 4.21
N GLN A 75 -14.18 -3.37 3.30
CA GLN A 75 -14.75 -2.04 3.12
C GLN A 75 -15.87 -1.85 4.13
N PHE A 76 -16.11 -0.63 4.59
CA PHE A 76 -17.29 -0.31 5.37
C PHE A 76 -17.91 1.02 4.98
N ASP A 77 -19.20 1.14 5.27
CA ASP A 77 -19.99 2.35 5.13
C ASP A 77 -20.68 2.67 6.47
N LEU A 78 -20.58 3.93 6.89
CA LEU A 78 -21.21 4.47 8.09
C LEU A 78 -22.40 5.35 7.69
N PHE A 79 -23.56 5.07 8.27
CA PHE A 79 -24.82 5.74 8.00
C PHE A 79 -25.30 6.51 9.24
N PRO A 80 -25.78 7.76 9.08
CA PRO A 80 -26.41 8.49 10.16
C PRO A 80 -27.83 7.92 10.41
N PRO A 81 -28.49 8.32 11.52
CA PRO A 81 -29.87 7.91 11.78
C PRO A 81 -30.79 8.19 10.60
N ASP A 82 -31.70 7.24 10.34
CA ASP A 82 -32.80 7.38 9.38
C ASP A 82 -32.37 7.75 7.94
N SER A 83 -31.13 7.43 7.55
CA SER A 83 -30.61 7.71 6.22
C SER A 83 -30.01 6.47 5.56
N SER A 84 -30.28 6.32 4.26
CA SER A 84 -29.65 5.29 3.41
C SER A 84 -28.36 5.79 2.74
N ARG A 85 -27.95 7.04 2.98
CA ARG A 85 -26.73 7.61 2.42
C ARG A 85 -25.60 7.57 3.45
N ALA A 86 -24.50 6.92 3.09
CA ALA A 86 -23.30 6.88 3.92
C ALA A 86 -22.73 8.29 4.09
N ILE A 87 -22.35 8.63 5.32
CA ILE A 87 -21.61 9.86 5.67
C ILE A 87 -20.10 9.64 5.63
N PHE A 88 -19.67 8.37 5.64
CA PHE A 88 -18.27 8.00 5.59
C PHE A 88 -18.12 6.57 5.09
N SER A 89 -17.15 6.35 4.23
CA SER A 89 -16.74 5.02 3.75
C SER A 89 -15.25 4.86 3.99
N GLY A 90 -14.83 3.66 4.39
CA GLY A 90 -13.44 3.39 4.67
C GLY A 90 -13.08 1.93 4.47
N HIS A 91 -11.82 1.62 4.76
CA HIS A 91 -11.25 0.29 4.60
C HIS A 91 -10.47 -0.10 5.86
N LEU A 92 -10.58 -1.37 6.23
CA LEU A 92 -9.77 -2.07 7.22
C LEU A 92 -9.13 -3.29 6.57
N PHE A 93 -8.02 -3.75 7.13
CA PHE A 93 -7.36 -4.96 6.66
C PHE A 93 -7.24 -5.96 7.80
N ALA A 94 -7.92 -7.09 7.66
CA ALA A 94 -7.75 -8.23 8.54
C ALA A 94 -6.53 -9.02 8.09
N LEU A 95 -5.56 -9.22 8.98
CA LEU A 95 -4.35 -9.97 8.68
C LEU A 95 -4.24 -11.18 9.61
N LYS A 96 -3.47 -12.18 9.19
CA LYS A 96 -3.04 -13.22 10.14
C LYS A 96 -2.31 -12.56 11.31
N LYS A 97 -2.47 -13.09 12.51
CA LYS A 97 -1.97 -12.46 13.76
C LYS A 97 -0.47 -12.17 13.70
N GLU A 98 0.31 -13.05 13.09
CA GLU A 98 1.74 -12.87 12.89
C GLU A 98 2.09 -11.65 12.01
N LEU A 99 1.18 -11.20 11.14
CA LEU A 99 1.38 -10.07 10.24
C LEU A 99 0.94 -8.73 10.85
N CYS A 100 0.08 -8.71 11.88
CA CYS A 100 -0.48 -7.48 12.45
C CYS A 100 0.57 -6.55 13.08
N GLY A 101 1.73 -7.08 13.50
CA GLY A 101 2.83 -6.31 14.07
C GLY A 101 3.78 -5.69 13.05
N PHE A 102 3.60 -5.99 11.76
CA PHE A 102 4.47 -5.48 10.70
C PHE A 102 3.91 -4.19 10.10
N LYS A 103 4.81 -3.23 9.81
CA LYS A 103 4.47 -2.05 9.02
C LYS A 103 4.50 -2.43 7.54
N PRO A 104 3.40 -2.30 6.78
CA PRO A 104 3.44 -2.52 5.34
C PRO A 104 4.29 -1.42 4.70
N PHE A 105 5.25 -1.82 3.87
CA PHE A 105 6.05 -0.90 3.08
C PHE A 105 5.34 -0.65 1.75
N LYS A 106 5.28 0.62 1.33
CA LYS A 106 4.74 1.02 0.03
C LYS A 106 5.90 1.24 -0.92
N GLY A 107 5.79 0.72 -2.14
CA GLY A 107 6.85 0.94 -3.12
C GLY A 107 6.39 0.75 -4.55
N ASP A 108 7.29 1.08 -5.46
CA ASP A 108 7.13 0.95 -6.89
C ASP A 108 8.31 0.15 -7.45
N LEU A 109 8.01 -0.95 -8.13
CA LEU A 109 9.01 -1.89 -8.63
C LEU A 109 9.31 -1.72 -10.12
N HIS A 110 8.66 -0.77 -10.80
CA HIS A 110 8.77 -0.62 -12.26
C HIS A 110 8.95 0.86 -12.65
N ILE A 111 10.16 1.37 -12.46
CA ILE A 111 10.49 2.77 -12.73
C ILE A 111 11.59 2.89 -13.78
N HIS A 112 11.33 3.67 -14.82
CA HIS A 112 12.32 3.97 -15.87
C HIS A 112 12.90 5.37 -15.68
N THR A 113 14.14 5.53 -16.12
CA THR A 113 14.90 6.76 -16.02
C THR A 113 15.29 7.24 -17.41
N LEU A 114 16.06 8.32 -17.47
CA LEU A 114 16.64 8.82 -18.73
C LEU A 114 17.56 7.80 -19.42
N TYR A 115 17.90 6.69 -18.76
CA TYR A 115 18.75 5.65 -19.33
C TYR A 115 17.98 4.72 -20.27
N SER A 116 16.66 4.60 -20.21
CA SER A 116 15.85 3.99 -21.26
C SER A 116 14.87 4.98 -21.90
N ASP A 117 13.64 4.99 -21.42
CA ASP A 117 12.45 5.68 -21.95
C ASP A 117 11.75 6.54 -20.89
N GLY A 118 12.34 6.64 -19.70
CA GLY A 118 11.99 7.63 -18.69
C GLY A 118 12.58 9.02 -19.00
N ARG A 119 12.28 9.99 -18.14
CA ARG A 119 12.60 11.41 -18.38
C ARG A 119 13.52 12.06 -17.35
N GLN A 120 13.84 11.34 -16.27
CA GLN A 120 14.55 11.88 -15.12
C GLN A 120 15.71 10.98 -14.73
N SER A 121 16.68 11.52 -13.98
CA SER A 121 17.82 10.72 -13.52
C SER A 121 17.41 9.70 -12.44
N PRO A 122 18.19 8.63 -12.23
CA PRO A 122 17.90 7.64 -11.21
C PRO A 122 17.71 8.22 -9.80
N ILE A 123 18.62 9.09 -9.37
CA ILE A 123 18.53 9.74 -8.05
C ILE A 123 17.31 10.66 -7.93
N TYR A 124 16.91 11.34 -9.02
CA TYR A 124 15.71 12.17 -9.01
C TYR A 124 14.46 11.32 -8.75
N MET A 125 14.38 10.12 -9.34
CA MET A 125 13.27 9.20 -9.12
C MET A 125 13.21 8.70 -7.67
N ALA A 126 14.36 8.35 -7.08
CA ALA A 126 14.44 7.99 -5.66
C ALA A 126 13.94 9.11 -4.74
N VAL A 127 14.48 10.33 -4.87
CA VAL A 127 14.06 11.48 -4.06
C VAL A 127 12.56 11.76 -4.24
N THR A 128 12.06 11.65 -5.46
CA THR A 128 10.63 11.84 -5.76
C THR A 128 9.78 10.76 -5.08
N GLY A 129 10.16 9.49 -5.17
CA GLY A 129 9.46 8.39 -4.50
C GLY A 129 9.36 8.60 -3.00
N LYS A 130 10.45 8.99 -2.33
CA LYS A 130 10.43 9.33 -0.90
C LYS A 130 9.49 10.50 -0.60
N ARG A 131 9.50 11.56 -1.41
CA ARG A 131 8.58 12.71 -1.27
C ARG A 131 7.11 12.33 -1.45
N LEU A 132 6.82 11.32 -2.27
CA LEU A 132 5.47 10.77 -2.47
C LEU A 132 5.06 9.79 -1.37
N GLY A 133 5.92 9.51 -0.39
CA GLY A 133 5.64 8.63 0.74
C GLY A 133 5.83 7.15 0.44
N LEU A 134 6.62 6.81 -0.58
CA LEU A 134 7.09 5.44 -0.79
C LEU A 134 8.22 5.11 0.21
N ASP A 135 8.18 3.90 0.74
CA ASP A 135 9.22 3.33 1.59
C ASP A 135 10.34 2.68 0.74
N PHE A 136 10.03 2.18 -0.46
CA PHE A 136 11.03 1.59 -1.37
C PHE A 136 10.73 1.82 -2.86
N ILE A 137 11.76 1.75 -3.71
CA ILE A 137 11.60 1.63 -5.16
C ILE A 137 12.63 0.68 -5.79
N ALA A 138 12.33 0.19 -7.00
CA ALA A 138 13.30 -0.39 -7.90
C ALA A 138 13.32 0.40 -9.22
N ILE A 139 14.52 0.73 -9.67
CA ILE A 139 14.74 1.29 -11.00
C ILE A 139 15.02 0.13 -11.94
N THR A 140 14.30 0.09 -13.05
CA THR A 140 14.24 -1.06 -13.96
C THR A 140 14.27 -0.56 -15.40
N ASP A 141 15.29 0.20 -15.77
CA ASP A 141 15.47 0.63 -17.16
C ASP A 141 15.63 -0.58 -18.10
N HIS A 142 15.15 -0.43 -19.34
CA HIS A 142 15.21 -1.49 -20.37
C HIS A 142 16.63 -1.99 -20.58
N ASP A 143 16.81 -3.28 -20.32
CA ASP A 143 18.05 -4.04 -20.50
C ASP A 143 19.28 -3.42 -19.80
N LYS A 144 19.08 -2.61 -18.76
CA LYS A 144 20.14 -1.88 -18.06
C LYS A 144 20.04 -2.06 -16.55
N PHE A 145 21.12 -2.54 -15.94
CA PHE A 145 21.18 -2.79 -14.50
C PHE A 145 21.85 -1.64 -13.73
N GLU A 146 22.81 -0.97 -14.35
CA GLU A 146 23.61 0.11 -13.76
C GLU A 146 22.80 1.30 -13.23
N PRO A 147 21.70 1.75 -13.85
CA PRO A 147 20.92 2.88 -13.35
C PRO A 147 20.40 2.67 -11.92
N SER A 148 20.01 1.45 -11.56
CA SER A 148 19.58 1.11 -10.20
C SER A 148 20.74 1.22 -9.20
N LEU A 149 21.94 0.78 -9.58
CA LEU A 149 23.15 0.89 -8.77
C LEU A 149 23.61 2.34 -8.61
N GLU A 150 23.46 3.16 -9.66
CA GLU A 150 23.73 4.60 -9.60
C GLU A 150 22.82 5.27 -8.55
N ALA A 151 21.52 4.99 -8.56
CA ALA A 151 20.60 5.55 -7.58
C ALA A 151 20.96 5.15 -6.15
N ILE A 152 21.30 3.87 -5.93
CA ILE A 152 21.71 3.36 -4.61
C ILE A 152 22.93 4.13 -4.10
N LYS A 153 23.99 4.22 -4.91
CA LYS A 153 25.22 4.91 -4.55
C LYS A 153 24.99 6.40 -4.27
N GLU A 154 24.20 7.07 -5.10
CA GLU A 154 23.90 8.49 -4.91
C GLU A 154 23.00 8.74 -3.70
N ALA A 155 22.05 7.86 -3.42
CA ALA A 155 21.20 7.93 -2.23
C ALA A 155 22.03 7.80 -0.94
N GLU A 156 22.97 6.86 -0.90
CA GLU A 156 23.94 6.73 0.20
C GLU A 156 24.77 8.02 0.37
N ARG A 157 25.28 8.56 -0.74
CA ARG A 157 26.10 9.78 -0.74
C ARG A 157 25.37 10.99 -0.16
N ILE A 158 24.06 11.12 -0.39
CA ILE A 158 23.25 12.25 0.10
C ILE A 158 22.51 11.95 1.41
N GLY A 159 22.62 10.73 1.94
CA GLY A 159 21.90 10.32 3.15
C GLY A 159 20.38 10.22 2.95
N LEU A 160 19.92 9.81 1.77
CA LEU A 160 18.50 9.59 1.49
C LEU A 160 18.03 8.31 2.21
N ASP A 161 17.15 8.47 3.20
CA ASP A 161 16.47 7.36 3.88
C ASP A 161 15.41 6.72 2.96
N MET A 162 15.84 5.85 2.06
CA MET A 162 14.95 5.12 1.15
C MET A 162 15.53 3.75 0.84
N LEU A 163 14.69 2.71 0.86
CA LEU A 163 15.10 1.38 0.43
C LEU A 163 15.11 1.33 -1.10
N LEU A 164 16.29 1.33 -1.69
CA LEU A 164 16.48 1.19 -3.14
C LEU A 164 16.89 -0.24 -3.46
N ILE A 165 16.15 -0.88 -4.37
CA ILE A 165 16.35 -2.27 -4.75
C ILE A 165 17.01 -2.29 -6.13
N PRO A 166 18.14 -2.99 -6.31
CA PRO A 166 18.74 -3.19 -7.63
C PRO A 166 17.73 -3.82 -8.60
N GLY A 167 17.74 -3.39 -9.85
CA GLY A 167 16.86 -3.98 -10.85
C GLY A 167 17.14 -3.56 -12.29
N GLU A 168 16.46 -4.25 -13.19
CA GLU A 168 16.39 -3.99 -14.63
C GLU A 168 15.08 -4.56 -15.21
N GLU A 169 14.63 -4.03 -16.33
CA GLU A 169 13.57 -4.62 -17.14
C GLU A 169 14.18 -5.36 -18.33
N VAL A 170 14.18 -6.70 -18.28
CA VAL A 170 14.82 -7.57 -19.28
C VAL A 170 13.89 -7.78 -20.46
N SER A 171 14.33 -7.40 -21.67
CA SER A 171 13.55 -7.63 -22.90
C SER A 171 13.47 -9.10 -23.26
N ALA A 172 12.25 -9.58 -23.48
CA ALA A 172 11.97 -10.95 -23.89
C ALA A 172 12.08 -11.12 -25.41
N ARG A 173 13.17 -10.68 -26.07
CA ARG A 173 13.38 -10.58 -27.54
C ARG A 173 12.38 -11.26 -28.49
N GLU A 174 12.23 -12.59 -28.43
CA GLU A 174 11.36 -13.38 -29.34
C GLU A 174 9.85 -13.28 -29.03
N LEU A 175 9.52 -12.74 -27.85
CA LEU A 175 8.19 -12.47 -27.34
C LEU A 175 8.04 -10.94 -27.17
N CYS A 176 6.89 -10.39 -27.53
CA CYS A 176 6.60 -9.00 -27.22
C CYS A 176 6.32 -8.86 -25.71
N GLY A 177 7.36 -8.63 -24.91
CA GLY A 177 7.24 -8.41 -23.46
C GLY A 177 8.58 -8.20 -22.76
N HIS A 178 8.51 -7.94 -21.45
CA HIS A 178 9.68 -7.82 -20.59
C HIS A 178 9.46 -8.53 -19.25
N TYR A 179 10.55 -8.80 -18.55
CA TYR A 179 10.56 -9.37 -17.20
C TYR A 179 11.30 -8.42 -16.25
N LEU A 180 10.73 -8.16 -15.08
CA LEU A 180 11.44 -7.42 -14.04
C LEU A 180 12.41 -8.35 -13.31
N SER A 181 13.70 -8.02 -13.36
CA SER A 181 14.72 -8.61 -12.51
C SER A 181 14.89 -7.71 -11.29
N ILE A 182 14.44 -8.18 -10.13
CA ILE A 182 14.43 -7.39 -8.89
C ILE A 182 15.37 -8.04 -7.87
N ASN A 183 16.24 -7.23 -7.27
CA ASN A 183 17.25 -7.64 -6.29
C ASN A 183 18.20 -8.75 -6.79
N ALA A 184 18.44 -8.82 -8.10
CA ALA A 184 19.44 -9.69 -8.67
C ALA A 184 20.85 -9.23 -8.27
N SER A 185 21.79 -10.16 -8.18
CA SER A 185 23.20 -9.87 -7.88
C SER A 185 23.99 -9.37 -9.10
N GLY A 186 23.36 -9.25 -10.27
CA GLY A 186 24.03 -8.85 -11.50
C GLY A 186 23.08 -8.67 -12.67
N TRP A 187 23.67 -8.22 -13.78
CA TRP A 187 22.99 -7.86 -15.01
C TRP A 187 22.59 -9.11 -15.81
N VAL A 188 21.31 -9.50 -15.73
CA VAL A 188 20.74 -10.69 -16.38
C VAL A 188 20.82 -10.56 -17.90
N THR A 189 20.50 -9.39 -18.45
CA THR A 189 20.64 -9.15 -19.89
C THR A 189 22.07 -9.39 -20.38
N ARG A 190 23.07 -8.90 -19.63
CA ARG A 190 24.47 -9.17 -19.95
C ARG A 190 24.84 -10.66 -19.85
N CYS A 191 24.42 -11.34 -18.79
CA CYS A 191 24.68 -12.77 -18.63
C CYS A 191 24.09 -13.59 -19.80
N ARG A 192 22.88 -13.26 -20.24
CA ARG A 192 22.26 -13.87 -21.43
C ARG A 192 23.12 -13.66 -22.67
N ASP A 193 23.49 -12.40 -22.93
CA ASP A 193 24.23 -12.04 -24.13
C ASP A 193 25.64 -12.67 -24.15
N GLU A 194 26.29 -12.82 -22.97
CA GLU A 194 27.55 -13.55 -22.83
C GLU A 194 27.40 -15.05 -23.12
N LEU A 195 26.40 -15.73 -22.56
CA LEU A 195 26.15 -17.17 -22.81
C LEU A 195 25.91 -17.47 -24.29
N GLU A 196 25.08 -16.68 -24.96
CA GLU A 196 24.82 -16.85 -26.39
C GLU A 196 26.06 -16.63 -27.26
N SER A 197 27.01 -15.81 -26.79
CA SER A 197 28.28 -15.61 -27.49
C SER A 197 29.23 -16.80 -27.36
N TYR A 198 29.12 -17.60 -26.29
CA TYR A 198 29.89 -18.84 -26.11
C TYR A 198 29.36 -20.00 -26.97
N ASP A 199 28.06 -20.02 -27.25
CA ASP A 199 27.42 -21.09 -28.03
C ASP A 199 27.51 -20.90 -29.56
N ARG A 200 28.21 -19.86 -30.04
CA ARG A 200 28.45 -19.56 -31.46
C ARG A 200 29.90 -19.85 -31.85
#